data_AF-A0A5S4WF56-F1
#
_entry.id   AF-A0A5S4WF56-F1
#
_cell.length_a   1.000
_cell.length_b   1.000
_cell.length_c   1.000
_cell.angle_alpha   90.00
_cell.angle_beta   90.00
_cell.angle_gamma   90.00
#
_symmetry.space_group_name_H-M   'P 1'
#
loop_
_entity.id
_entity.type
_entity.pdbx_description
1 polymer ?
#
loop_
_entity_poly.entity_id
_entity_poly.type
_entity_poly.pdbx_seq_one_letter_code
_entity_poly.pdbx_strand_id
1 'polypeptide(L)'
;MNQPASAYFIEERHDPNETHTLAVLVQNEPGVLARVIGLFSGRGYNIESLTVSETESQTHLSRITIVTTGTPMVIQQIKHQLDRMIPVYQVVDMTQTKRSIERELAMVKVRGQGEHRVEALRLADAFRARVIDATTESFVFEITGNTDKINQFIDLMRPLGLVEVSRTGVAAIGRGPEGM
;
A
#
# COMPACT_ATOMS: atom_id res chain seq x y z
N MET A 1 12.95 -46.09 30.41
CA MET A 1 13.45 -46.10 29.02
C MET A 1 12.73 -44.97 28.30
N ASN A 2 13.34 -43.77 28.21
CA ASN A 2 12.74 -42.62 27.54
C ASN A 2 12.90 -42.82 26.03
N GLN A 3 11.80 -43.05 25.31
CA GLN A 3 11.82 -42.97 23.85
C GLN A 3 12.05 -41.50 23.45
N PRO A 4 12.95 -41.22 22.49
CA PRO A 4 13.06 -39.88 21.92
C PRO A 4 11.78 -39.59 21.13
N ALA A 5 11.22 -38.39 21.31
CA ALA A 5 10.09 -37.92 20.52
C ALA A 5 10.44 -38.00 19.03
N SER A 6 9.54 -38.63 18.27
CA SER A 6 9.66 -38.82 16.83
C SER A 6 9.74 -37.48 16.09
N ALA A 7 10.58 -37.38 15.05
CA ALA A 7 10.74 -36.20 14.19
C ALA A 7 9.46 -35.82 13.39
N TYR A 8 8.38 -36.58 13.56
CA TYR A 8 7.07 -36.34 12.98
C TYR A 8 6.18 -35.39 13.81
N PHE A 9 6.64 -34.90 14.96
CA PHE A 9 5.99 -33.82 15.72
C PHE A 9 6.57 -32.44 15.38
N ILE A 10 6.85 -32.17 14.11
CA ILE A 10 7.00 -30.77 13.67
C ILE A 10 5.56 -30.28 13.50
N GLU A 11 5.03 -29.59 14.50
CA GLU A 11 3.89 -28.70 14.27
C GLU A 11 4.26 -27.83 13.08
N GLU A 12 3.45 -27.86 12.02
CA GLU A 12 3.55 -26.85 10.96
C GLU A 12 3.38 -25.50 11.64
N ARG A 13 4.50 -24.82 11.90
CA ARG A 13 4.50 -23.44 12.41
C ARG A 13 3.96 -22.59 11.29
N HIS A 14 2.65 -22.47 11.26
CA HIS A 14 1.97 -21.51 10.41
C HIS A 14 2.09 -20.16 11.09
N ASP A 15 3.28 -19.54 10.97
CA ASP A 15 3.47 -18.18 11.43
C ASP A 15 2.40 -17.30 10.76
N PRO A 16 1.69 -16.45 11.51
CA PRO A 16 0.65 -15.61 10.94
C PRO A 16 1.28 -14.66 9.93
N ASN A 17 0.53 -14.36 8.86
CA ASN A 17 0.95 -13.35 7.90
C ASN A 17 0.90 -11.96 8.54
N GLU A 18 1.92 -11.16 8.25
CA GLU A 18 2.05 -9.76 8.65
C GLU A 18 2.10 -8.87 7.40
N THR A 19 1.50 -7.69 7.48
CA THR A 19 1.56 -6.70 6.40
C THR A 19 2.56 -5.61 6.76
N HIS A 20 3.54 -5.40 5.87
CA HIS A 20 4.60 -4.42 6.05
C HIS A 20 4.59 -3.37 4.95
N THR A 21 4.83 -2.12 5.33
CA THR A 21 5.07 -1.00 4.42
C THR A 21 6.57 -0.75 4.35
N LEU A 22 7.18 -1.09 3.22
CA LEU A 22 8.61 -0.90 2.97
C LEU A 22 8.82 0.36 2.13
N ALA A 23 9.63 1.28 2.62
CA ALA A 23 10.13 2.41 1.86
C ALA A 23 11.54 2.07 1.36
N VAL A 24 11.71 2.05 0.04
CA VAL A 24 12.96 1.70 -0.63
C VAL A 24 13.46 2.94 -1.38
N LEU A 25 14.63 3.43 -0.99
CA LEU A 25 15.30 4.53 -1.67
C LEU A 25 16.22 3.95 -2.75
N VAL A 26 16.01 4.36 -3.99
CA VAL A 26 16.72 3.79 -5.15
C VAL A 26 17.30 4.88 -6.05
N GLN A 27 18.37 4.54 -6.78
CA GLN A 27 18.85 5.37 -7.87
C GLN A 27 17.76 5.52 -8.93
N ASN A 28 17.44 6.75 -9.33
CA ASN A 28 16.51 7.04 -10.41
C ASN A 28 17.17 6.78 -11.77
N GLU A 29 17.31 5.50 -12.13
CA GLU A 29 17.86 5.06 -13.41
C GLU A 29 16.89 4.16 -14.19
N PRO A 30 16.97 4.14 -15.53
CA PRO A 30 16.11 3.29 -16.36
C PRO A 30 16.14 1.82 -15.90
N GLY A 31 14.96 1.23 -15.74
CA GLY A 31 14.81 -0.18 -15.36
C GLY A 31 14.98 -0.48 -13.86
N VAL A 32 15.19 0.53 -13.00
CA VAL A 32 15.24 0.30 -11.54
C VAL A 32 13.94 -0.29 -10.99
N LEU A 33 12.79 0.24 -11.42
CA LEU A 33 11.48 -0.28 -11.00
C LEU A 33 11.32 -1.75 -11.41
N ALA A 34 11.65 -2.09 -12.65
CA ALA A 34 11.54 -3.46 -13.15
C ALA A 34 12.43 -4.44 -12.36
N ARG A 35 13.64 -4.02 -11.97
CA ARG A 35 14.54 -4.85 -11.14
C ARG A 35 13.97 -5.08 -9.75
N VAL A 36 13.49 -4.02 -9.09
CA VAL A 36 12.90 -4.13 -7.75
C VAL A 36 11.68 -5.05 -7.77
N ILE A 37 10.79 -4.90 -8.75
CA ILE A 37 9.57 -5.71 -8.85
C ILE A 37 9.84 -7.13 -9.36
N GLY A 38 10.88 -7.31 -10.17
CA GLY A 38 11.39 -8.63 -10.54
C GLY A 38 11.73 -9.52 -9.33
N LEU A 39 12.14 -8.92 -8.21
CA LEU A 39 12.38 -9.66 -6.96
C LEU A 39 11.10 -10.30 -6.42
N PHE A 40 10.00 -9.54 -6.44
CA PHE A 40 8.70 -9.96 -5.91
C PHE A 40 8.06 -11.00 -6.84
N SER A 41 8.00 -10.70 -8.13
CA SER A 41 7.40 -11.60 -9.12
C SER A 41 8.16 -12.92 -9.26
N GLY A 42 9.50 -12.89 -9.24
CA GLY A 42 10.33 -14.09 -9.37
C GLY A 42 10.23 -15.07 -8.19
N ARG A 43 9.73 -14.62 -7.03
CA ARG A 43 9.56 -15.45 -5.83
C ARG A 43 8.12 -15.62 -5.38
N GLY A 44 7.17 -15.04 -6.12
CA GLY A 44 5.75 -15.08 -5.76
C GLY A 44 5.42 -14.30 -4.48
N TYR A 45 6.20 -13.27 -4.14
CA TYR A 45 5.86 -12.39 -3.02
C TYR A 45 4.67 -11.48 -3.40
N ASN A 46 3.71 -11.34 -2.50
CA ASN A 46 2.54 -10.53 -2.79
C ASN A 46 2.85 -9.03 -2.73
N ILE A 47 2.24 -8.24 -3.61
CA ILE A 47 2.29 -6.77 -3.56
C ILE A 47 0.85 -6.28 -3.43
N GLU A 48 0.51 -5.75 -2.25
CA GLU A 48 -0.81 -5.15 -2.00
C GLU A 48 -0.89 -3.74 -2.57
N SER A 49 0.23 -3.02 -2.51
CA SER A 49 0.31 -1.63 -2.96
C SER A 49 1.72 -1.31 -3.40
N LEU A 50 1.82 -0.48 -4.43
CA LEU A 50 3.08 0.03 -4.93
C LEU A 50 2.91 1.47 -5.39
N THR A 51 3.78 2.34 -4.89
CA THR A 51 3.86 3.74 -5.31
C THR A 51 5.32 4.08 -5.56
N VAL A 52 5.57 4.84 -6.63
CA VAL A 52 6.91 5.31 -6.99
C VAL A 52 6.83 6.80 -7.20
N SER A 53 7.75 7.53 -6.59
CA SER A 53 7.90 8.97 -6.80
C SER A 53 9.37 9.34 -6.76
N GLU A 54 9.80 10.24 -7.63
CA GLU A 54 11.08 10.92 -7.45
C GLU A 54 11.04 11.71 -6.12
N THR A 55 12.12 11.66 -5.33
CA THR A 55 12.18 12.38 -4.06
C THR A 55 12.50 13.86 -4.30
N GLU A 56 13.78 14.17 -4.43
CA GLU A 56 14.29 15.50 -4.76
C GLU A 56 15.06 15.36 -6.07
N SER A 57 14.59 16.01 -7.15
CA SER A 57 15.16 15.86 -8.49
C SER A 57 16.66 16.21 -8.58
N GLN A 58 17.20 16.92 -7.59
CA GLN A 58 18.64 17.22 -7.47
C GLN A 58 19.49 16.00 -7.07
N THR A 59 18.89 15.02 -6.39
CA THR A 59 19.58 13.83 -5.87
C THR A 59 19.53 12.64 -6.83
N HIS A 60 18.71 12.71 -7.89
CA HIS A 60 18.44 11.58 -8.79
C HIS A 60 18.05 10.31 -8.03
N LEU A 61 17.29 10.45 -6.95
CA LEU A 61 16.76 9.33 -6.16
C LEU A 61 15.25 9.24 -6.31
N SER A 62 14.77 8.01 -6.29
CA SER A 62 13.35 7.69 -6.28
C SER A 62 13.02 6.91 -5.02
N ARG A 63 11.84 7.17 -4.44
CA ARG A 63 11.28 6.38 -3.35
C ARG A 63 10.23 5.45 -3.91
N ILE A 64 10.40 4.17 -3.66
CA ILE A 64 9.40 3.14 -3.90
C ILE A 64 8.80 2.77 -2.55
N THR A 65 7.49 2.95 -2.39
CA THR A 65 6.75 2.45 -1.23
C THR A 65 6.04 1.17 -1.65
N ILE A 66 6.27 0.08 -0.93
CA ILE A 66 5.72 -1.23 -1.21
C ILE A 66 4.99 -1.72 0.03
N VAL A 67 3.70 -2.02 -0.10
CA VAL A 67 2.95 -2.74 0.92
C VAL A 67 2.89 -4.20 0.50
N THR A 68 3.37 -5.09 1.37
CA THR A 68 3.48 -6.52 1.09
C THR A 68 3.06 -7.32 2.32
N THR A 69 2.51 -8.52 2.07
CA THR A 69 2.00 -9.41 3.11
C THR A 69 2.73 -10.76 3.02
N GLY A 70 3.15 -11.30 4.16
CA GLY A 70 3.79 -12.61 4.23
C GLY A 70 4.18 -13.00 5.66
N THR A 71 4.75 -14.18 5.84
CA THR A 71 5.28 -14.60 7.15
C THR A 71 6.46 -13.71 7.57
N PRO A 72 6.76 -13.56 8.87
CA PRO A 72 7.88 -12.75 9.33
C PRO A 72 9.21 -13.12 8.65
N MET A 73 9.44 -14.41 8.43
CA MET A 73 10.62 -14.91 7.70
C MET A 73 10.68 -14.39 6.25
N VAL A 74 9.55 -14.42 5.53
CA VAL A 74 9.45 -13.92 4.16
C VAL A 74 9.70 -12.41 4.11
N ILE A 75 9.11 -11.65 5.05
CA ILE A 75 9.33 -10.20 5.13
C ILE A 75 10.80 -9.86 5.37
N GLN A 76 11.48 -10.54 6.31
CA GLN A 76 12.92 -10.34 6.52
C GLN A 76 13.73 -10.70 5.28
N GLN A 77 13.37 -11.78 4.59
CA GLN A 77 14.04 -12.18 3.35
C GLN A 77 13.88 -11.13 2.25
N ILE A 78 12.68 -10.55 2.09
CA ILE A 78 12.42 -9.44 1.16
C ILE A 78 13.34 -8.26 1.50
N LYS A 79 13.36 -7.81 2.77
CA LYS A 79 14.21 -6.69 3.23
C LYS A 79 15.68 -6.93 2.92
N HIS A 80 16.21 -8.09 3.28
CA HIS A 80 17.61 -8.44 3.01
C HIS A 80 17.95 -8.54 1.52
N GLN A 81 17.02 -9.00 0.68
CA GLN A 81 17.24 -9.06 -0.76
C GLN A 81 17.20 -7.67 -1.39
N LEU A 82 16.27 -6.81 -0.96
CA LEU A 82 16.20 -5.41 -1.38
C LEU A 82 17.48 -4.66 -1.03
N ASP A 83 17.94 -4.78 0.22
CA ASP A 83 19.11 -4.06 0.74
C ASP A 83 20.42 -4.42 0.02
N ARG A 84 20.49 -5.62 -0.57
CA ARG A 84 21.67 -6.10 -1.33
C ARG A 84 21.64 -5.74 -2.81
N MET A 85 20.56 -5.14 -3.31
CA MET A 85 20.48 -4.74 -4.71
C MET A 85 21.34 -3.48 -4.94
N ILE A 86 22.22 -3.55 -5.94
CA ILE A 86 23.12 -2.44 -6.32
C ILE A 86 22.41 -1.07 -6.44
N PRO A 87 21.23 -0.94 -7.08
CA PRO A 87 20.57 0.36 -7.22
C PRO A 87 19.84 0.84 -5.94
N VAL A 88 19.80 0.04 -4.88
CA VAL A 88 19.10 0.37 -3.63
C VAL A 88 20.08 1.03 -2.66
N TYR A 89 19.75 2.24 -2.20
CA TYR A 89 20.51 2.98 -1.21
C TYR A 89 20.14 2.57 0.22
N GLN A 90 18.85 2.36 0.45
CA GLN A 90 18.32 2.11 1.78
C GLN A 90 16.95 1.45 1.71
N VAL A 91 16.68 0.56 2.66
CA VAL A 91 15.37 -0.05 2.88
C VAL A 91 14.93 0.25 4.32
N VAL A 92 13.78 0.89 4.47
CA VAL A 92 13.19 1.19 5.78
C VAL A 92 11.82 0.54 5.90
N ASP A 93 11.62 -0.15 7.01
CA ASP A 93 10.34 -0.78 7.35
C ASP A 93 9.49 0.20 8.16
N MET A 94 8.55 0.84 7.48
CA MET A 94 7.73 1.92 8.04
C MET A 94 6.75 1.40 9.10
N THR A 95 6.38 0.13 9.05
CA THR A 95 5.52 -0.52 10.05
C THR A 95 6.23 -0.59 11.41
N GLN A 96 7.55 -0.83 11.41
CA GLN A 96 8.35 -0.95 12.64
C GLN A 96 8.71 0.41 13.26
N THR A 97 8.69 1.48 12.48
CA THR A 97 9.13 2.83 12.91
C THR A 97 8.21 3.48 13.96
N LYS A 98 7.04 2.89 14.30
CA LYS A 98 6.00 3.36 15.27
C LYS A 98 5.48 4.79 15.10
N ARG A 99 6.10 5.59 14.23
CA ARG A 99 5.84 7.00 13.98
C ARG A 99 5.78 7.29 12.47
N SER A 100 5.33 6.35 11.66
CA SER A 100 5.08 6.60 10.24
C SER A 100 3.71 7.27 10.04
N ILE A 101 3.57 7.99 8.93
CA ILE A 101 2.31 8.45 8.39
C ILE A 101 2.14 7.74 7.05
N GLU A 102 1.02 7.05 6.90
CA GLU A 102 0.61 6.41 5.66
C GLU A 102 -0.65 7.09 5.12
N ARG A 103 -0.61 7.42 3.83
CA ARG A 103 -1.71 8.04 3.11
C ARG A 103 -1.77 7.54 1.68
N GLU A 104 -2.96 7.47 1.15
CA GLU A 104 -3.22 7.28 -0.26
C GLU A 104 -4.37 8.17 -0.70
N LEU A 105 -4.40 8.44 -2.00
CA LEU A 105 -5.49 9.11 -2.69
C LEU A 105 -6.27 8.08 -3.50
N ALA A 106 -7.59 8.20 -3.48
CA ALA A 106 -8.47 7.43 -4.33
C ALA A 106 -9.49 8.34 -5.03
N MET A 107 -9.73 8.04 -6.30
CA MET A 107 -10.87 8.54 -7.05
C MET A 107 -11.91 7.44 -7.14
N VAL A 108 -13.15 7.76 -6.75
CA VAL A 108 -14.26 6.83 -6.65
C VAL A 108 -15.41 7.35 -7.49
N LYS A 109 -15.68 6.67 -8.61
CA LYS A 109 -16.78 6.99 -9.52
C LYS A 109 -18.02 6.25 -9.08
N VAL A 110 -19.12 6.97 -8.91
CA VAL A 110 -20.40 6.41 -8.45
C VAL A 110 -21.50 6.89 -9.41
N ARG A 111 -22.29 5.96 -9.93
CA ARG A 111 -23.52 6.25 -10.66
C ARG A 111 -24.62 6.49 -9.63
N GLY A 112 -25.44 7.52 -9.81
CA GLY A 112 -26.51 7.80 -8.87
C GLY A 112 -27.53 8.79 -9.40
N GLN A 113 -28.80 8.43 -9.24
CA GLN A 113 -29.97 9.28 -9.42
C GLN A 113 -30.86 9.20 -8.17
N GLY A 114 -31.77 10.16 -7.99
CA GLY A 114 -32.73 10.15 -6.87
C GLY A 114 -32.05 10.05 -5.48
N GLU A 115 -32.58 9.19 -4.62
CA GLU A 115 -32.12 9.01 -3.24
C GLU A 115 -30.66 8.55 -3.14
N HIS A 116 -30.22 7.61 -3.99
CA HIS A 116 -28.83 7.14 -3.99
C HIS A 116 -27.84 8.26 -4.29
N ARG A 117 -28.24 9.23 -5.13
CA ARG A 117 -27.43 10.41 -5.42
C ARG A 117 -27.27 11.31 -4.20
N VAL A 118 -28.36 11.56 -3.46
CA VAL A 118 -28.35 12.38 -2.25
C VAL A 118 -27.53 11.71 -1.16
N GLU A 119 -27.69 10.39 -0.98
CA GLU A 119 -26.94 9.64 0.02
C GLU A 119 -25.44 9.57 -0.30
N ALA A 120 -25.07 9.41 -1.57
CA ALA A 120 -23.66 9.44 -1.98
C ALA A 120 -23.01 10.80 -1.64
N LEU A 121 -23.72 11.92 -1.83
CA LEU A 121 -23.21 13.24 -1.43
C LEU A 121 -23.05 13.37 0.09
N ARG A 122 -24.00 12.84 0.88
CA ARG A 122 -23.92 12.85 2.36
C ARG A 122 -22.73 12.04 2.87
N LEU A 123 -22.54 10.84 2.33
CA LEU A 123 -21.38 10.00 2.69
C LEU A 123 -20.07 10.64 2.26
N ALA A 124 -20.03 11.27 1.08
CA ALA A 124 -18.85 12.02 0.64
C ALA A 124 -18.49 13.12 1.64
N ASP A 125 -19.46 13.91 2.09
CA ASP A 125 -19.25 14.94 3.11
C ASP A 125 -18.76 14.35 4.45
N ALA A 126 -19.39 13.28 4.93
CA ALA A 126 -19.01 12.59 6.17
C ALA A 126 -17.55 12.06 6.14
N PHE A 127 -17.11 11.55 4.99
CA PHE A 127 -15.74 11.07 4.78
C PHE A 127 -14.75 12.18 4.41
N ARG A 128 -15.22 13.44 4.27
CA ARG A 128 -14.46 14.58 3.76
C ARG A 128 -13.87 14.31 2.38
N ALA A 129 -14.63 13.61 1.54
CA ALA A 129 -14.33 13.42 0.13
C ALA A 129 -14.79 14.64 -0.66
N ARG A 130 -14.02 15.03 -1.68
CA ARG A 130 -14.32 16.17 -2.55
C ARG A 130 -15.00 15.67 -3.81
N VAL A 131 -16.09 16.30 -4.23
CA VAL A 131 -16.66 16.06 -5.55
C VAL A 131 -15.78 16.75 -6.58
N ILE A 132 -15.13 16.00 -7.45
CA ILE A 132 -14.26 16.54 -8.51
C ILE A 132 -14.91 16.49 -9.90
N ASP A 133 -15.96 15.68 -10.06
CA ASP A 133 -16.82 15.68 -11.24
C ASP A 133 -18.27 15.35 -10.85
N ALA A 134 -19.22 16.00 -11.50
CA ALA A 134 -20.65 15.81 -11.25
C ALA A 134 -21.44 15.93 -12.55
N THR A 135 -22.10 14.84 -12.93
CA THR A 135 -23.08 14.82 -14.02
C THR A 135 -24.47 14.58 -13.46
N THR A 136 -25.51 14.53 -14.30
CA THR A 136 -26.87 14.16 -13.88
C THR A 136 -26.98 12.71 -13.42
N GLU A 137 -26.05 11.84 -13.83
CA GLU A 137 -26.11 10.40 -13.60
C GLU A 137 -24.95 9.85 -12.77
N SER A 138 -23.91 10.66 -12.52
CA SER A 138 -22.71 10.22 -11.83
C SER A 138 -22.04 11.31 -11.02
N PHE A 139 -21.17 10.86 -10.11
CA PHE A 139 -20.16 11.65 -9.45
C PHE A 139 -18.81 10.97 -9.55
N VAL A 140 -17.73 11.77 -9.51
CA VAL A 140 -16.40 11.29 -9.14
C VAL A 140 -16.00 12.00 -7.86
N PHE A 141 -15.73 11.21 -6.83
CA PHE A 141 -15.24 11.67 -5.54
C PHE A 141 -13.74 11.46 -5.44
N GLU A 142 -13.01 12.47 -5.02
CA GLU A 142 -11.62 12.36 -4.59
C GLU A 142 -11.59 12.26 -3.06
N ILE A 143 -10.89 11.26 -2.53
CA ILE A 143 -10.73 11.06 -1.10
C ILE A 143 -9.27 10.76 -0.78
N THR A 144 -8.78 11.31 0.33
CA THR A 144 -7.45 11.02 0.87
C THR A 144 -7.58 10.50 2.30
N GLY A 145 -6.79 9.49 2.63
CA GLY A 145 -6.89 8.80 3.92
C GLY A 145 -5.83 7.71 4.09
N ASN A 146 -5.87 7.02 5.23
CA ASN A 146 -5.25 5.71 5.34
C ASN A 146 -6.09 4.67 4.57
N THR A 147 -5.49 3.52 4.28
CA THR A 147 -6.13 2.44 3.51
C THR A 147 -7.49 2.03 4.05
N ASP A 148 -7.66 1.95 5.38
CA ASP A 148 -8.93 1.60 6.02
C ASP A 148 -10.05 2.61 5.74
N LYS A 149 -9.75 3.91 5.85
CA LYS A 149 -10.73 4.96 5.55
C LYS A 149 -11.18 4.88 4.08
N ILE A 150 -10.24 4.67 3.17
CA ILE A 150 -10.54 4.54 1.74
C ILE A 150 -11.40 3.30 1.48
N ASN A 151 -11.04 2.15 2.07
CA ASN A 151 -11.79 0.91 1.92
C ASN A 151 -13.23 1.05 2.44
N GLN A 152 -13.41 1.62 3.64
CA GLN A 152 -14.75 1.87 4.20
C GLN A 152 -15.60 2.77 3.30
N PHE A 153 -15.00 3.83 2.74
CA PHE A 153 -15.71 4.71 1.81
C PHE A 153 -16.15 3.97 0.54
N ILE A 154 -15.26 3.17 -0.05
CA ILE A 154 -15.56 2.36 -1.24
C ILE A 154 -16.70 1.37 -0.94
N ASP A 155 -16.66 0.68 0.20
CA ASP A 155 -17.65 -0.33 0.56
C ASP A 155 -19.03 0.26 0.82
N LEU A 156 -19.10 1.46 1.40
CA LEU A 156 -20.35 2.21 1.53
C LEU A 156 -20.89 2.73 0.19
N MET A 157 -20.00 3.02 -0.77
CA MET A 157 -20.40 3.45 -2.13
C MET A 157 -20.86 2.29 -3.01
N ARG A 158 -20.43 1.04 -2.75
CA ARG A 158 -20.87 -0.15 -3.51
C ARG A 158 -22.39 -0.25 -3.66
N PRO A 159 -23.19 -0.28 -2.58
CA PRO A 159 -24.64 -0.38 -2.70
C PRO A 159 -25.31 0.86 -3.30
N LEU A 160 -24.61 2.00 -3.38
CA LEU A 160 -25.14 3.24 -3.95
C LEU A 160 -24.90 3.37 -5.46
N GLY A 161 -24.10 2.49 -6.05
CA GLY A 161 -23.80 2.49 -7.48
C GLY A 161 -22.34 2.72 -7.82
N LEU A 162 -21.40 2.22 -7.01
CA LEU A 162 -19.97 2.24 -7.34
C LEU A 162 -19.72 1.70 -8.75
N VAL A 163 -19.01 2.48 -9.57
CA VAL A 163 -18.66 2.15 -10.95
C VAL A 163 -17.19 1.76 -11.07
N GLU A 164 -16.31 2.59 -10.52
CA GLU A 164 -14.87 2.48 -10.72
C GLU A 164 -14.12 3.09 -9.54
N VAL A 165 -12.97 2.51 -9.22
CA VAL A 165 -12.02 3.04 -8.23
C VAL A 165 -10.64 3.10 -8.86
N SER A 166 -9.99 4.25 -8.73
CA SER A 166 -8.57 4.41 -9.04
C SER A 166 -7.82 4.86 -7.79
N ARG A 167 -6.74 4.17 -7.42
CA ARG A 167 -5.94 4.43 -6.21
C ARG A 167 -4.50 4.72 -6.59
N THR A 168 -3.84 5.60 -5.84
CA THR A 168 -2.42 5.90 -6.01
C THR A 168 -1.48 4.85 -5.44
N GLY A 169 -2.01 3.98 -4.55
CA GLY A 169 -1.22 3.22 -3.61
C GLY A 169 -0.74 4.06 -2.43
N VAL A 170 -0.13 3.39 -1.44
CA VAL A 170 0.30 4.00 -0.18
C VAL A 170 1.58 4.79 -0.37
N ALA A 171 1.52 6.08 -0.01
CA ALA A 171 2.68 6.90 0.28
C ALA A 171 2.95 6.86 1.80
N ALA A 172 4.22 6.66 2.18
CA ALA A 172 4.64 6.60 3.57
C ALA A 172 5.83 7.53 3.87
N ILE A 173 5.79 8.19 5.03
CA ILE A 173 6.87 9.02 5.54
C ILE A 173 7.01 8.89 7.07
N GLY A 174 8.24 8.98 7.57
CA GLY A 174 8.51 9.01 9.00
C GLY A 174 8.12 10.36 9.60
N ARG A 175 7.66 10.39 10.84
CA ARG A 175 7.46 11.63 11.59
C ARG A 175 8.78 12.04 12.24
N GLY A 176 9.06 13.32 12.22
CA GLY A 176 10.27 13.90 12.79
C GLY A 176 10.91 14.87 11.80
N PRO A 177 11.93 15.61 12.24
CA PRO A 177 12.70 16.46 11.35
C PRO A 177 13.67 15.68 10.45
N GLU A 178 13.97 14.42 10.77
CA GLU A 178 14.92 13.60 10.02
C GLU A 178 14.28 12.96 8.77
N GLY A 179 15.02 13.01 7.66
CA GLY A 179 14.71 12.26 6.44
C GLY A 179 15.11 10.78 6.56
N MET A 180 14.82 10.03 5.49
CA MET A 180 15.37 8.69 5.30
C MET A 180 16.82 8.78 4.83
#